data_AF-A0A924RH94-F1
#
_entry.id   AF-A0A924RH94-F1
#
_cell.length_a   1.000
_cell.length_b   1.000
_cell.length_c   1.000
_cell.angle_alpha   90.00
_cell.angle_beta   90.00
_cell.angle_gamma   90.00
#
_symmetry.space_group_name_H-M   'P 1'
#
loop_
_entity.id
_entity.type
_entity.pdbx_description
1 polymer ?
#
loop_
_entity_poly.entity_id
_entity_poly.type
_entity_poly.pdbx_seq_one_letter_code
_entity_poly.pdbx_strand_id
1 'polypeptide(L)' 'SATTIAAKLIRMEGRLGVVAPGAIADLLVVDGNPLENVALLANPARNILAVMQGGQVYRSAGLTK' A
#
# COMPACT_ATOMS: atom_id res chain seq x y z
N SER A 1 9.47 2.51 10.13
CA SER A 1 9.28 1.57 9.01
C SER A 1 7.82 1.11 9.00
N ALA A 2 7.17 1.05 7.84
CA ALA A 2 5.72 0.85 7.73
C ALA A 2 5.31 -0.44 6.97
N THR A 3 6.27 -1.21 6.45
CA THR A 3 6.03 -2.41 5.63
C THR A 3 6.54 -3.66 6.36
N THR A 4 7.69 -4.21 5.96
CA THR A 4 8.22 -5.50 6.42
C THR A 4 8.43 -5.59 7.94
N ILE A 5 8.99 -4.55 8.56
CA ILE A 5 9.23 -4.52 10.02
C ILE A 5 7.92 -4.53 10.80
N ALA A 6 6.92 -3.76 10.36
CA ALA A 6 5.61 -3.74 11.01
C ALA A 6 4.95 -5.12 10.92
N ALA A 7 4.99 -5.75 9.74
CA ALA A 7 4.48 -7.11 9.55
C ALA A 7 5.19 -8.14 10.45
N LYS A 8 6.52 -8.03 10.60
CA LYS A 8 7.30 -8.91 11.48
C LYS A 8 6.90 -8.76 12.95
N LEU A 9 6.71 -7.53 13.43
CA LEU A 9 6.30 -7.25 14.82
C LEU A 9 4.96 -7.91 15.18
N ILE A 10 4.04 -8.00 14.23
CA ILE A 10 2.72 -8.62 14.41
C ILE A 10 2.64 -10.07 13.93
N ARG A 11 3.78 -10.72 13.66
CA ARG A 11 3.87 -12.13 13.18
C ARG A 11 3.13 -12.40 11.86
N MET A 12 3.10 -11.40 10.98
CA MET A 12 2.49 -11.46 9.63
C MET A 12 3.55 -11.35 8.52
N GLU A 13 4.81 -11.64 8.82
CA GLU A 13 5.89 -11.68 7.83
C GLU A 13 5.54 -12.64 6.67
N GLY A 14 5.81 -12.22 5.43
CA GLY A 14 5.40 -12.96 4.23
C GLY A 14 3.91 -12.84 3.86
N ARG A 15 3.05 -12.36 4.77
CA ARG A 15 1.61 -12.14 4.52
C ARG A 15 1.22 -10.68 4.36
N LEU A 16 1.90 -9.76 5.06
CA LEU A 16 1.70 -8.31 4.99
C LEU A 16 3.03 -7.58 4.76
N GLY A 17 2.94 -6.35 4.27
CA GLY A 17 4.10 -5.49 4.06
C GLY A 17 5.05 -5.96 2.96
N VAL A 18 4.60 -6.86 2.07
CA VAL A 18 5.34 -7.41 0.94
C VAL A 18 4.39 -7.66 -0.23
N VAL A 19 4.87 -7.46 -1.46
CA VAL A 19 4.17 -7.84 -2.69
C VAL A 19 4.78 -9.14 -3.20
N ALA A 20 4.10 -10.26 -2.92
CA ALA A 20 4.55 -11.59 -3.30
C ALA A 20 3.34 -12.55 -3.45
N PRO A 21 3.47 -13.66 -4.20
CA PRO A 21 2.45 -14.69 -4.27
C PRO A 21 2.05 -15.21 -2.88
N GLY A 22 0.74 -15.34 -2.63
CA GLY A 22 0.21 -15.84 -1.35
C GLY A 22 0.14 -14.80 -0.22
N ALA A 23 0.68 -13.58 -0.41
CA ALA A 23 0.47 -12.47 0.50
C ALA A 23 -0.96 -11.91 0.40
N ILE A 24 -1.41 -11.22 1.45
CA ILE A 24 -2.70 -10.53 1.46
C ILE A 24 -2.60 -9.36 0.46
N ALA A 25 -3.63 -9.20 -0.36
CA ALA A 25 -3.73 -8.14 -1.36
C ALA A 25 -4.10 -6.79 -0.72
N ASP A 26 -3.19 -6.28 0.12
CA ASP A 26 -3.22 -4.95 0.71
C ASP A 26 -2.23 -4.06 -0.05
N LEU A 27 -2.73 -3.17 -0.90
CA LEU A 27 -1.93 -2.38 -1.83
C LEU A 27 -2.32 -0.90 -1.79
N LEU A 28 -1.30 -0.03 -1.94
CA LEU A 28 -1.47 1.38 -2.21
C LEU A 28 -0.87 1.69 -3.58
N VAL A 29 -1.62 2.43 -4.41
CA VAL A 29 -1.10 3.01 -5.65
C VAL A 29 -0.77 4.47 -5.35
N VAL A 30 0.50 4.83 -5.45
CA VAL A 30 1.01 6.17 -5.13
C VAL A 30 1.37 6.89 -6.42
N ASP A 31 0.99 8.17 -6.53
CA ASP A 31 1.44 9.06 -7.58
C ASP A 31 2.85 9.59 -7.25
N GLY A 32 3.87 8.94 -7.81
CA GLY A 32 5.28 9.24 -7.58
C GLY A 32 6.04 8.15 -6.81
N ASN A 33 7.30 8.43 -6.47
CA ASN A 33 8.21 7.49 -5.82
C ASN A 33 8.46 7.84 -4.33
N PRO A 34 7.93 7.05 -3.37
CA PRO A 34 8.16 7.29 -1.94
C PRO A 34 9.61 7.14 -1.48
N LEU A 35 10.47 6.46 -2.28
CA LEU A 35 11.90 6.36 -1.99
C LEU A 35 12.62 7.69 -2.24
N GLU A 36 12.12 8.50 -3.17
CA GLU A 36 12.64 9.84 -3.47
C GLU A 36 11.97 10.91 -2.62
N ASN A 37 10.67 10.78 -2.36
CA ASN A 37 9.91 11.73 -1.57
C ASN A 37 8.89 11.05 -0.66
N VAL A 38 9.25 10.86 0.61
CA VAL A 38 8.37 10.24 1.62
C VAL A 38 7.11 11.09 1.92
N ALA A 39 7.15 12.41 1.67
CA ALA A 39 6.01 13.30 1.94
C ALA A 39 4.79 12.99 1.07
N LEU A 40 4.97 12.24 -0.03
CA LEU A 40 3.87 11.70 -0.84
C LEU A 40 2.87 10.92 0.02
N LEU A 41 3.36 10.15 1.02
CA LEU A 41 2.53 9.35 1.91
C LEU A 41 1.83 10.17 3.02
N ALA A 42 2.31 11.39 3.28
CA ALA A 42 1.74 12.25 4.32
C ALA A 42 0.45 12.96 3.89
N ASN A 43 0.17 13.02 2.58
CA ASN A 43 -1.08 13.56 2.04
C ASN A 43 -1.81 12.53 1.15
N PRO A 44 -2.50 11.54 1.76
CA PRO A 44 -3.12 10.46 1.01
C PRO A 44 -4.22 10.92 0.05
N ALA A 45 -4.94 12.00 0.38
CA ALA A 45 -6.05 12.48 -0.43
C ALA A 45 -5.61 12.97 -1.82
N ARG A 46 -4.35 13.43 -1.93
CA ARG A 46 -3.79 13.95 -3.19
C ARG A 46 -2.97 12.91 -3.93
N ASN A 47 -2.17 12.12 -3.21
CA ASN A 47 -1.09 11.33 -3.82
C ASN A 47 -1.36 9.82 -3.81
N ILE A 48 -2.44 9.35 -3.18
CA ILE A 48 -2.83 7.93 -3.22
C ILE A 48 -3.98 7.77 -4.21
N LEU A 49 -3.64 7.22 -5.37
CA LEU A 49 -4.58 7.02 -6.49
C LEU A 49 -5.53 5.86 -6.22
N ALA A 50 -5.09 4.83 -5.52
CA ALA A 50 -5.94 3.72 -5.14
C ALA A 50 -5.53 3.07 -3.83
N VAL A 51 -6.52 2.52 -3.12
CA VAL A 51 -6.36 1.71 -1.91
C VAL A 51 -7.08 0.39 -2.13
N MET A 52 -6.33 -0.70 -2.05
CA MET A 52 -6.85 -2.06 -2.03
C MET A 52 -6.57 -2.66 -0.67
N GLN A 53 -7.56 -3.33 -0.09
CA GLN A 53 -7.42 -4.06 1.17
C GLN A 53 -8.12 -5.41 1.02
N GLY A 54 -7.41 -6.49 1.36
CA GLY A 54 -7.89 -7.86 1.23
C GLY A 54 -8.35 -8.23 -0.18
N GLY A 55 -7.79 -7.59 -1.22
CA GLY A 55 -8.18 -7.79 -2.62
C GLY A 55 -9.40 -6.99 -3.08
N GLN A 56 -10.02 -6.19 -2.20
CA GLN A 56 -11.12 -5.30 -2.54
C GLN A 56 -10.62 -3.87 -2.71
N VAL A 57 -11.11 -3.15 -3.73
CA VAL A 57 -10.77 -1.74 -3.96
C VAL A 57 -11.68 -0.87 -3.09
N TYR A 58 -11.10 -0.15 -2.14
CA TYR A 58 -11.82 0.75 -1.21
C TYR A 58 -11.83 2.20 -1.68
N ARG A 59 -10.80 2.62 -2.41
CA ARG A 59 -10.70 3.94 -3.01
C ARG A 59 -10.02 3.82 -4.36
N SER A 60 -10.56 4.53 -5.35
CA SER A 60 -9.91 4.74 -6.65
C SER A 60 -10.22 6.16 -7.14
N ALA A 61 -9.17 6.93 -7.43
CA ALA A 61 -9.29 8.20 -8.13
C ALA A 61 -9.19 7.91 -9.64
N GLY A 62 -10.34 7.66 -10.28
CA GLY A 62 -10.42 7.52 -11.74
C GLY A 62 -9.88 6.21 -12.34
N LEU A 63 -9.70 5.15 -11.54
CA LEU A 63 -9.33 3.81 -12.03
C LEU A 63 -10.54 2.98 -12.52
N THR A 64 -11.64 3.64 -12.87
CA THR A 64 -12.78 3.02 -13.55
C THR A 64 -12.52 3.09 -15.05
N LYS A 65 -12.50 1.93 -15.72
CA LYS A 65 -12.76 1.89 -17.16
C LYS A 65 -14.16 2.44 -17.45
#